data_AF-A0A9X6YER1-F1
#
_entry.id   AF-A0A9X6YER1-F1
#
_cell.length_a   1.000
_cell.length_b   1.000
_cell.length_c   1.000
_cell.angle_alpha   90.00
_cell.angle_beta   90.00
_cell.angle_gamma   90.00
#
_symmetry.space_group_name_H-M   'P 1'
#
loop_
_entity.id
_entity.type
_entity.pdbx_description
1 polymer ?
#
loop_
_entity_poly.entity_id
_entity_poly.type
_entity_poly.pdbx_seq_one_letter_code
_entity_poly.pdbx_strand_id
1 'polypeptide(L)'
;MIRPHKYMDLKLSIVNVSYSIIKLLKIRNVFSYDELYDSVCRELREDSIVEIFNLSLTFLYSFNVIKYDKQTDHVELLINENIKDIFK
;
A
#
# COMPACT_ATOMS: atom_id res chain seq x y z
N MET A 1 27.37 -8.37 15.43
CA MET A 1 26.40 -7.30 15.10
C MET A 1 25.04 -7.92 14.93
N ILE A 2 24.03 -7.43 15.65
CA ILE A 2 22.63 -7.78 15.41
C ILE A 2 22.30 -7.26 14.01
N ARG A 3 22.06 -8.16 13.04
CA ARG A 3 21.62 -7.76 11.70
C ARG A 3 20.31 -6.98 11.85
N PRO A 4 20.08 -5.89 11.10
CA PRO A 4 18.81 -5.17 11.15
C PRO A 4 17.69 -6.19 10.96
N HIS A 5 16.85 -6.32 12.00
CA HIS A 5 15.69 -7.18 11.96
C HIS A 5 14.76 -6.68 10.83
N LYS A 6 13.97 -7.56 10.20
CA LYS A 6 13.05 -7.23 9.08
C LYS A 6 12.19 -5.96 9.26
N TYR A 7 11.99 -5.51 10.51
CA TYR A 7 11.23 -4.31 10.88
C TYR A 7 12.02 -2.99 10.79
N MET A 8 13.33 -3.04 10.60
CA MET A 8 14.20 -1.87 10.35
C MET A 8 14.52 -1.68 8.87
N ASP A 9 14.00 -2.54 8.00
CA ASP A 9 14.10 -2.31 6.56
C ASP A 9 13.09 -1.22 6.16
N LEU A 10 13.60 0.00 5.98
CA LEU A 10 12.78 1.16 5.58
C LEU A 10 12.13 0.95 4.20
N LYS A 11 12.76 0.17 3.32
CA LYS A 11 12.23 -0.18 2.01
C LYS A 11 10.95 -1.03 2.15
N LEU A 12 10.95 -1.96 3.10
CA LEU A 12 9.83 -2.83 3.44
C LEU A 12 9.03 -2.34 4.65
N SER A 13 9.08 -1.05 4.95
CA SER A 13 8.24 -0.46 5.99
C SER A 13 6.80 -0.31 5.51
N ILE A 14 5.84 -0.37 6.43
CA ILE A 14 4.41 -0.13 6.15
C ILE A 14 4.24 1.21 5.41
N VAL A 15 4.98 2.24 5.84
CA VAL A 15 4.90 3.58 5.25
C VAL A 15 5.36 3.57 3.79
N ASN A 16 6.50 2.94 3.48
CA ASN A 16 7.01 2.92 2.11
C ASN A 16 6.16 2.05 1.18
N VAL A 17 5.71 0.88 1.66
CA VAL A 17 4.80 0.01 0.89
C VAL A 17 3.46 0.71 0.66
N SER A 18 2.93 1.42 1.66
CA SER A 18 1.72 2.25 1.53
C SER A 18 1.90 3.35 0.49
N TYR A 19 3.06 4.01 0.45
CA TYR A 19 3.38 5.01 -0.56
C TYR A 19 3.37 4.40 -1.97
N SER A 20 3.99 3.24 -2.18
CA SER A 20 3.96 2.53 -3.46
C SER A 20 2.54 2.17 -3.89
N ILE A 21 1.72 1.65 -2.97
CA ILE A 21 0.30 1.37 -3.22
C ILE A 21 -0.44 2.62 -3.71
N ILE A 22 -0.32 3.74 -2.98
CA ILE A 22 -0.98 5.01 -3.35
C ILE A 22 -0.47 5.49 -4.72
N LYS A 23 0.84 5.41 -4.96
CA LYS A 23 1.44 5.84 -6.22
C LYS A 23 0.88 5.07 -7.40
N LEU A 24 0.73 3.75 -7.30
CA LEU A 24 0.11 2.93 -8.34
C LEU A 24 -1.37 3.27 -8.51
N LEU A 25 -2.12 3.41 -7.41
CA LEU A 25 -3.54 3.76 -7.48
C LEU A 25 -3.79 5.17 -8.04
N LYS A 26 -2.84 6.10 -7.90
CA LYS A 26 -2.92 7.42 -8.56
C LYS A 26 -2.78 7.34 -10.08
N ILE A 27 -2.09 6.31 -10.60
CA ILE A 27 -1.97 6.07 -12.04
C ILE A 27 -3.27 5.45 -12.57
N ARG A 28 -3.82 4.48 -11.83
CA ARG A 28 -5.08 3.80 -12.14
C ARG A 28 -5.87 3.64 -10.85
N ASN A 29 -7.05 4.27 -10.79
CA ASN A 29 -7.82 4.41 -9.55
C ASN A 29 -8.18 3.09 -8.83
N VAL A 30 -8.27 1.99 -9.59
CA VAL A 30 -8.75 0.69 -9.10
C VAL A 30 -7.87 -0.44 -9.63
N PHE A 31 -7.46 -1.36 -8.75
CA PHE A 31 -6.77 -2.60 -9.08
C PHE A 31 -7.48 -3.78 -8.41
N SER A 32 -7.37 -4.99 -8.98
CA SER A 32 -7.62 -6.19 -8.19
C SER A 32 -6.50 -6.37 -7.15
N TYR A 33 -6.76 -7.12 -6.09
CA TYR A 33 -5.77 -7.38 -5.04
C TYR A 33 -4.47 -7.97 -5.62
N ASP A 34 -4.57 -9.01 -6.44
CA ASP A 34 -3.40 -9.68 -7.04
C ASP A 34 -2.63 -8.75 -7.99
N GLU A 35 -3.33 -8.01 -8.85
CA GLU A 35 -2.68 -7.05 -9.77
C GLU A 35 -1.92 -5.96 -9.00
N LEU A 36 -2.51 -5.47 -7.91
CA LEU A 36 -1.90 -4.46 -7.06
C LEU A 36 -0.67 -5.04 -6.35
N TYR A 37 -0.79 -6.23 -5.76
CA TYR A 37 0.30 -6.92 -5.09
C TYR A 37 1.50 -7.13 -6.03
N ASP A 38 1.27 -7.72 -7.21
CA ASP A 38 2.32 -7.96 -8.20
C ASP A 38 2.98 -6.68 -8.69
N SER A 39 2.20 -5.60 -8.80
CA SER A 39 2.71 -4.29 -9.20
C SER A 39 3.59 -3.66 -8.12
N VAL A 40 3.22 -3.80 -6.85
CA VAL A 40 4.04 -3.33 -5.71
C VAL A 40 5.32 -4.15 -5.58
N CYS A 41 5.26 -5.48 -5.71
CA CYS A 41 6.44 -6.35 -5.71
C CYS A 41 7.44 -5.92 -6.79
N ARG A 42 6.96 -5.68 -8.02
CA ARG A 42 7.79 -5.19 -9.13
C ARG A 42 8.37 -3.80 -8.88
N GLU A 43 7.58 -2.88 -8.33
CA GLU A 43 8.04 -1.53 -8.00
C GLU A 43 9.16 -1.55 -6.95
N LEU A 44 9.03 -2.40 -5.93
CA LEU A 44 10.01 -2.51 -4.85
C LEU A 44 11.17 -3.46 -5.21
N ARG A 45 11.07 -4.24 -6.28
CA ARG A 45 12.04 -5.31 -6.61
C ARG A 45 12.21 -6.28 -5.45
N GLU A 46 11.11 -6.68 -4.84
CA GLU A 46 11.07 -7.61 -3.71
C GLU A 46 9.96 -8.60 -3.93
N ASP A 47 10.28 -9.87 -3.72
CA ASP A 47 9.33 -10.96 -3.76
C ASP A 47 8.86 -11.28 -2.34
N SER A 48 7.64 -11.80 -2.19
CA SER A 48 7.10 -12.31 -0.91
C SER A 48 6.88 -11.24 0.18
N ILE A 49 6.39 -10.06 -0.20
CA ILE A 49 6.04 -8.97 0.74
C ILE A 49 4.58 -9.04 1.23
N VAL A 50 3.91 -10.19 1.13
CA VAL A 50 2.46 -10.33 1.36
C VAL A 50 2.02 -9.88 2.76
N GLU A 51 2.82 -10.17 3.80
CA GLU A 51 2.50 -9.77 5.18
C GLU A 51 2.48 -8.24 5.31
N ILE A 52 3.55 -7.57 4.84
CA ILE A 52 3.66 -6.12 4.92
C ILE A 52 2.70 -5.41 3.97
N PHE A 53 2.43 -5.99 2.81
CA PHE A 53 1.43 -5.50 1.86
C PHE A 53 0.04 -5.46 2.49
N ASN A 54 -0.39 -6.55 3.13
CA ASN A 54 -1.68 -6.63 3.83
C ASN A 54 -1.77 -5.66 5.02
N LEU A 55 -0.68 -5.52 5.78
CA LEU A 55 -0.60 -4.52 6.84
C LEU A 55 -0.70 -3.09 6.28
N SER A 56 -0.12 -2.83 5.12
CA SER A 56 -0.18 -1.53 4.44
C SER A 56 -1.56 -1.21 3.90
N LEU A 57 -2.27 -2.19 3.32
CA LEU A 57 -3.69 -2.03 2.95
C LEU A 57 -4.55 -1.74 4.18
N THR A 58 -4.35 -2.48 5.27
CA THR A 58 -5.08 -2.25 6.53
C THR A 58 -4.81 -0.85 7.08
N PHE A 59 -3.56 -0.41 7.07
CA PHE A 59 -3.15 0.93 7.46
C PHE A 59 -3.88 1.97 6.62
N LEU A 60 -3.77 1.92 5.29
CA LEU A 60 -4.41 2.87 4.38
C LEU A 60 -5.94 2.90 4.50
N TYR A 61 -6.56 1.73 4.64
CA TYR A 61 -8.00 1.60 4.86
C TYR A 61 -8.44 2.29 6.15
N SER A 62 -7.65 2.12 7.23
CA SER A 62 -7.93 2.74 8.53
C SER A 62 -7.91 4.28 8.49
N PHE A 63 -7.15 4.87 7.57
CA PHE A 63 -7.14 6.32 7.31
C PHE A 63 -8.13 6.78 6.23
N ASN A 64 -9.01 5.88 5.78
CA ASN A 64 -9.98 6.15 4.72
C ASN A 64 -9.31 6.65 3.41
N VAL A 65 -8.08 6.20 3.14
CA VAL A 65 -7.33 6.54 1.92
C VAL A 65 -7.72 5.61 0.78
N ILE A 66 -8.02 4.36 1.09
CA ILE A 66 -8.47 3.35 0.13
C ILE A 66 -9.75 2.70 0.61
N LYS A 67 -10.47 2.10 -0.33
CA LYS A 67 -11.57 1.18 -0.09
C LYS A 67 -11.16 -0.19 -0.63
N TYR A 68 -11.58 -1.23 0.06
CA TYR A 68 -11.50 -2.61 -0.42
C TYR A 68 -12.91 -3.17 -0.57
N ASP A 69 -13.22 -3.73 -1.74
CA ASP A 69 -14.47 -4.41 -2.02
C ASP A 69 -14.25 -5.93 -1.97
N LYS A 70 -14.85 -6.58 -0.97
CA LYS A 70 -14.73 -8.02 -0.73
C LYS A 70 -15.42 -8.88 -1.78
N GLN A 71 -16.42 -8.35 -2.49
CA GLN A 71 -17.16 -9.12 -3.49
C GLN A 71 -16.38 -9.23 -4.78
N THR A 72 -15.69 -8.15 -5.15
CA THR A 72 -14.92 -8.07 -6.39
C THR A 72 -13.43 -8.30 -6.17
N ASP A 73 -12.95 -8.26 -4.93
CA ASP A 73 -11.53 -8.33 -4.55
C ASP A 73 -10.70 -7.18 -5.15
N HIS A 74 -11.28 -5.98 -5.16
CA HIS A 74 -10.65 -4.78 -5.70
C HIS A 74 -10.33 -3.76 -4.63
N VAL A 75 -9.22 -3.04 -4.84
CA VAL A 75 -8.77 -1.91 -4.05
C VAL A 75 -8.92 -0.65 -4.88
N GLU A 76 -9.58 0.35 -4.31
CA GLU A 76 -9.85 1.65 -4.93
C GLU A 76 -9.25 2.78 -4.08
N LEU A 77 -8.64 3.78 -4.72
CA LEU A 77 -8.25 5.02 -4.05
C LEU A 77 -9.46 5.91 -3.81
N LEU A 78 -9.64 6.34 -2.57
CA LEU A 78 -10.67 7.31 -2.22
C LEU A 78 -10.16 8.72 -2.48
N ILE A 79 -10.97 9.54 -3.15
CA ILE A 79 -10.71 10.98 -3.31
C ILE A 79 -10.96 11.62 -1.93
N ASN A 80 -9.91 11.74 -1.15
CA ASN A 80 -10.02 12.24 0.20
C ASN A 80 -9.91 13.77 0.19
N GLU A 81 -11.01 14.49 0.46
CA GLU A 81 -10.96 15.94 0.67
C GLU A 81 -10.09 16.31 1.89
N ASN A 82 -9.98 15.41 2.88
CA ASN A 82 -9.23 15.62 4.13
C ASN A 82 -7.70 15.54 4.01
N ILE A 83 -7.13 15.06 2.89
CA ILE A 83 -5.66 15.05 2.71
C ILE A 83 -5.12 16.44 2.31
N LYS A 84 -5.98 17.35 1.83
CA LYS A 84 -5.57 18.74 1.50
C LYS A 84 -5.00 19.49 2.71
N ASP A 85 -5.35 19.09 3.93
CA ASP A 85 -4.96 19.78 5.15
C ASP A 85 -3.87 19.06 5.97
N ILE A 86 -3.44 17.85 5.58
CA ILE A 86 -2.40 17.10 6.31
C ILE A 86 -0.98 17.58 5.95
N PHE A 87 -0.81 18.25 4.81
CA PHE A 87 0.49 18.74 4.31
C PHE A 87 0.55 20.26 4.12
N LYS A 88 -0.32 21.01 4.82
CA LYS A 88 -0.20 22.47 4.94
C LYS A 88 0.62 22.85 6.18
#